data_AF-A0A429HML4-F1
#
_entry.id   AF-A0A429HML4-F1
#
_cell.length_a   1.000
_cell.length_b   1.000
_cell.length_c   1.000
_cell.angle_alpha   90.00
_cell.angle_beta   90.00
_cell.angle_gamma   90.00
#
_symmetry.space_group_name_H-M   'P 1'
#
loop_
_entity.id
_entity.type
_entity.pdbx_description
1 polymer ?
#
loop_
_entity_poly.entity_id
_entity_poly.type
_entity_poly.pdbx_seq_one_letter_code
_entity_poly.pdbx_strand_id
1 'polypeptide(L)'
;ACTPVAIESITDTTGKALTVPKTSCRRAMSQNTAKTINALLKGVVEDGTGKQAGLQGRDSAGKTGTTDNRYAAWFTGYTPNMAGAVWVGDPAHKRRMFDITIGG
;
A
#
# COMPACT_ATOMS: atom_id res chain seq x y z
N ALA A 1 -8.62 -4.55 10.70
CA ALA A 1 -9.07 -3.83 9.50
C ALA A 1 -9.88 -2.64 9.95
N CYS A 2 -9.55 -1.47 9.42
CA CYS A 2 -10.24 -0.22 9.66
C CYS A 2 -10.79 0.30 8.34
N THR A 3 -11.95 0.96 8.35
CA THR A 3 -12.46 1.65 7.16
C THR A 3 -11.57 2.85 6.83
N PRO A 4 -11.05 2.99 5.60
CA PRO A 4 -10.30 4.18 5.23
C PRO A 4 -11.25 5.39 5.13
N VAL A 5 -10.86 6.51 5.72
CA VAL A 5 -11.59 7.78 5.68
C VAL A 5 -10.60 8.87 5.26
N ALA A 6 -10.97 9.68 4.27
CA ALA A 6 -10.13 10.77 3.75
C ALA A 6 -10.53 12.16 4.26
N ILE A 7 -11.71 12.29 4.86
CA ILE A 7 -12.28 13.57 5.27
C ILE A 7 -12.34 13.63 6.80
N GLU A 8 -11.59 14.53 7.40
CA GLU A 8 -11.56 14.72 8.86
C GLU A 8 -12.68 15.66 9.35
N SER A 9 -13.02 16.69 8.56
CA SER A 9 -14.08 17.64 8.87
C SER A 9 -14.62 18.31 7.62
N ILE A 10 -15.90 18.71 7.64
CA ILE A 10 -16.51 19.59 6.65
C ILE A 10 -17.21 20.72 7.40
N THR A 11 -17.00 21.95 6.93
CA THR A 11 -17.71 23.16 7.40
C THR A 11 -18.33 23.84 6.18
N ASP A 12 -19.63 24.15 6.26
CA ASP A 12 -20.33 24.85 5.18
C ASP A 12 -20.06 26.37 5.19
N THR A 13 -20.61 27.08 4.21
CA THR A 13 -20.44 28.54 4.07
C THR A 13 -21.07 29.35 5.21
N THR A 14 -21.95 28.73 6.01
CA THR A 14 -22.57 29.35 7.19
C THR A 14 -21.77 29.11 8.48
N GLY A 15 -20.67 28.34 8.40
CA GLY A 15 -19.87 27.94 9.55
C GLY A 15 -20.40 26.70 10.27
N LYS A 16 -21.43 26.03 9.74
CA LYS A 16 -21.99 24.82 10.35
C LYS A 16 -21.16 23.60 9.99
N ALA A 17 -20.80 22.82 11.00
CA ALA A 17 -20.12 21.53 10.83
C ALA A 17 -21.08 20.49 10.25
N LEU A 18 -20.63 19.76 9.23
CA LEU A 18 -21.35 18.65 8.62
C LEU A 18 -20.76 17.31 9.07
N THR A 19 -21.62 16.29 9.12
CA THR A 19 -21.20 14.94 9.51
C THR A 19 -20.28 14.35 8.45
N VAL A 20 -19.12 13.86 8.89
CA VAL A 20 -18.19 13.09 8.05
C VAL A 20 -18.21 11.61 8.42
N PRO A 21 -17.85 10.70 7.49
CA PRO A 21 -17.71 9.29 7.80
C PRO A 21 -16.73 9.06 8.96
N LYS A 22 -17.08 8.18 9.89
CA LYS A 22 -16.18 7.76 10.97
C LYS A 22 -15.52 6.44 10.62
N THR A 23 -14.24 6.32 10.96
CA THR A 23 -13.51 5.05 10.88
C THR A 23 -14.12 4.02 11.84
N SER A 24 -14.41 2.82 11.33
CA SER A 24 -14.74 1.66 12.15
C SER A 24 -13.63 0.64 12.05
N CYS A 25 -13.15 0.15 13.19
CA CYS A 25 -12.04 -0.81 13.27
C CYS A 25 -12.51 -2.12 13.92
N ARG A 26 -12.15 -3.23 13.29
CA ARG A 26 -12.31 -4.58 13.86
C ARG A 26 -11.06 -5.42 13.68
N ARG A 27 -10.85 -6.39 14.56
CA ARG A 27 -9.81 -7.41 14.36
C ARG A 27 -10.16 -8.26 13.14
N ALA A 28 -9.26 -8.29 12.14
CA ALA A 28 -9.50 -9.01 10.89
C ALA A 28 -8.91 -10.43 10.89
N MET A 29 -7.87 -10.65 11.70
CA MET A 29 -7.18 -11.93 11.84
C MET A 29 -6.58 -12.05 13.25
N SER A 30 -6.17 -13.27 13.62
CA SER A 30 -5.48 -13.50 14.89
C SER A 30 -4.13 -12.79 14.93
N GLN A 31 -3.62 -12.50 16.12
CA GLN A 31 -2.28 -11.92 16.26
C GLN A 31 -1.20 -12.87 15.75
N ASN A 32 -1.37 -14.18 15.94
CA ASN A 32 -0.40 -15.18 15.47
C ASN A 32 -0.31 -15.18 13.94
N THR A 33 -1.46 -15.22 13.25
CA THR A 33 -1.54 -15.12 11.80
C THR A 33 -0.88 -13.84 11.29
N ALA A 34 -1.18 -12.69 11.92
CA ALA A 34 -0.58 -11.42 11.54
C ALA A 34 0.95 -11.40 11.72
N LYS A 35 1.46 -11.95 12.83
CA LYS A 35 2.91 -12.06 13.09
C LYS A 35 3.61 -12.93 12.04
N THR A 36 3.03 -14.09 11.70
CA THR A 36 3.59 -14.99 10.68
C THR A 36 3.62 -14.30 9.31
N ILE A 37 2.51 -13.69 8.87
CA ILE A 37 2.46 -12.97 7.60
C ILE A 37 3.48 -11.81 7.59
N ASN A 38 3.58 -11.08 8.70
CA ASN A 38 4.53 -9.98 8.81
C ASN A 38 5.99 -10.45 8.65
N ALA A 39 6.36 -11.58 9.27
CA ALA A 39 7.70 -12.14 9.12
C ALA A 39 8.02 -12.49 7.65
N LEU A 40 7.06 -13.11 6.93
CA LEU A 40 7.21 -13.43 5.52
C LEU A 40 7.35 -12.17 4.65
N LEU A 41 6.54 -11.14 4.92
CA LEU A 41 6.56 -9.88 4.16
C LEU A 41 7.78 -9.00 4.48
N LYS A 42 8.40 -9.15 5.65
CA LYS A 42 9.71 -8.54 5.96
C LYS A 42 10.80 -9.11 5.06
N GLY A 43 10.87 -10.44 4.90
CA GLY A 43 11.85 -11.08 4.02
C GLY A 43 11.81 -10.54 2.58
N VAL A 44 10.60 -10.29 2.03
CA VAL A 44 10.44 -9.74 0.67
C VAL A 44 11.23 -8.44 0.44
N VAL A 45 11.32 -7.58 1.45
CA VAL A 45 12.02 -6.28 1.37
C VAL A 45 13.44 -6.30 1.94
N GLU A 46 13.83 -7.36 2.65
CA GLU A 46 15.19 -7.54 3.18
C GLU A 46 16.11 -8.24 2.16
N ASP A 47 15.65 -9.35 1.59
CA ASP A 47 16.43 -10.18 0.67
C ASP A 47 15.66 -10.65 -0.58
N GLY A 48 14.35 -10.39 -0.65
CA GLY A 48 13.49 -10.85 -1.73
C GLY A 48 13.31 -9.87 -2.90
N THR A 49 12.21 -10.07 -3.62
CA THR A 49 11.88 -9.32 -4.85
C THR A 49 11.63 -7.83 -4.64
N GLY A 50 11.35 -7.42 -3.40
CA GLY A 50 11.12 -6.03 -3.02
C GLY A 50 12.32 -5.37 -2.34
N LYS A 51 13.52 -5.99 -2.38
CA LYS A 51 14.71 -5.53 -1.63
C LYS A 51 15.01 -4.04 -1.79
N GLN A 52 14.88 -3.52 -3.01
CA GLN A 52 15.16 -2.10 -3.30
C GLN A 52 14.13 -1.14 -2.69
N ALA A 53 12.96 -1.63 -2.26
CA ALA A 53 11.93 -0.86 -1.58
C ALA A 53 12.03 -0.94 -0.04
N GLY A 54 12.98 -1.71 0.50
CA GLY A 54 13.24 -1.78 1.94
C GLY A 54 13.75 -0.44 2.48
N LEU A 55 13.19 0.00 3.60
CA LEU A 55 13.59 1.25 4.25
C LEU A 55 14.79 1.05 5.17
N GLN A 56 15.78 1.93 5.08
CA GLN A 56 16.90 1.97 6.03
C GLN A 56 16.47 2.68 7.32
N GLY A 57 16.82 2.11 8.48
CA GLY A 57 16.54 2.71 9.79
C GLY A 57 15.08 2.65 10.24
N ARG A 58 14.19 1.97 9.51
CA ARG A 58 12.79 1.78 9.88
C ARG A 58 12.29 0.41 9.47
N ASP A 59 11.66 -0.29 10.40
CA ASP A 59 10.98 -1.56 10.09
C ASP A 59 9.94 -1.36 8.99
N SER A 60 10.06 -2.17 7.94
CA SER A 60 9.15 -2.17 6.80
C SER A 60 8.90 -3.61 6.33
N ALA A 61 7.73 -3.83 5.75
CA ALA A 61 7.35 -5.09 5.12
C ALA A 61 6.54 -4.78 3.87
N GLY A 62 6.56 -5.66 2.89
CA GLY A 62 5.81 -5.41 1.66
C GLY A 62 5.75 -6.58 0.70
N LYS A 63 5.05 -6.36 -0.41
CA LYS A 63 4.91 -7.34 -1.48
C LYS A 63 4.91 -6.66 -2.84
N THR A 64 5.67 -7.25 -3.76
CA THR A 64 5.68 -6.95 -5.19
C THR A 64 4.56 -7.70 -5.91
N GLY A 65 4.04 -7.13 -6.99
CA GLY A 65 3.14 -7.79 -7.92
C GLY A 65 3.44 -7.36 -9.35
N THR A 66 3.39 -8.30 -10.29
CA THR A 66 3.57 -8.03 -11.72
C THR A 66 2.57 -8.88 -12.48
N THR A 67 1.89 -8.31 -13.47
CA THR A 67 1.04 -9.11 -14.36
C THR A 67 1.89 -9.77 -15.45
N ASP A 68 1.32 -10.79 -16.10
CA ASP A 68 1.90 -11.34 -17.32
C ASP A 68 2.19 -10.23 -18.34
N ASN A 69 3.26 -10.42 -19.11
CA ASN A 69 3.72 -9.48 -20.11
C ASN A 69 4.00 -8.05 -19.58
N ARG A 70 4.15 -7.87 -18.26
CA ARG A 70 4.54 -6.60 -17.61
C ARG A 70 3.63 -5.43 -17.96
N TYR A 71 2.32 -5.65 -18.08
CA TYR A 71 1.36 -4.56 -18.27
C TYR A 71 1.14 -3.72 -17.01
N ALA A 72 1.33 -4.32 -15.84
CA ALA A 72 1.23 -3.66 -14.56
C ALA A 72 2.31 -4.16 -13.60
N ALA A 73 2.86 -3.22 -12.83
CA ALA A 73 3.70 -3.46 -11.68
C ALA A 73 3.06 -2.82 -10.44
N TRP A 74 3.13 -3.50 -9.31
CA TRP A 74 2.60 -3.08 -8.03
C TRP A 74 3.66 -3.27 -6.95
N PHE A 75 3.64 -2.35 -5.99
CA PHE A 75 4.22 -2.60 -4.68
C PHE A 75 3.26 -2.11 -3.60
N THR A 76 2.99 -2.97 -2.62
CA THR A 76 2.25 -2.61 -1.41
C THR A 76 3.15 -2.85 -0.22
N GLY A 77 3.33 -1.83 0.61
CA GLY A 77 4.20 -1.88 1.78
C GLY A 77 3.60 -1.19 2.98
N TYR A 78 4.12 -1.51 4.16
CA TYR A 78 3.71 -0.89 5.40
C TYR A 78 4.83 -0.87 6.43
N THR A 79 4.63 -0.01 7.42
CA THR A 79 5.37 0.12 8.68
C THR A 79 4.35 0.02 9.82
N PRO A 80 4.74 0.01 11.11
CA PRO A 80 3.77 -0.09 12.21
C PRO A 80 2.66 0.97 12.21
N ASN A 81 2.90 2.14 11.60
CA ASN A 81 2.01 3.31 11.64
C ASN A 81 1.61 3.85 10.25
N MET A 82 1.98 3.20 9.15
CA MET A 82 1.63 3.66 7.80
C MET A 82 1.58 2.49 6.83
N ALA A 83 0.64 2.52 5.89
CA ALA A 83 0.59 1.61 4.75
C ALA A 83 0.45 2.42 3.45
N GLY A 84 1.02 1.89 2.38
CA GLY A 84 0.97 2.50 1.05
C GLY A 84 0.96 1.45 -0.04
N ALA A 85 0.39 1.81 -1.18
CA ALA A 85 0.41 1.00 -2.39
C ALA A 85 0.69 1.90 -3.59
N VAL A 86 1.53 1.41 -4.50
CA VAL A 86 1.84 2.06 -5.78
C VAL A 86 1.56 1.10 -6.91
N TRP A 87 1.03 1.65 -7.99
CA TRP A 87 0.85 0.98 -9.27
C TRP A 87 1.54 1.77 -10.36
N VAL A 88 2.13 1.03 -11.30
CA VAL A 88 2.64 1.57 -12.54
C VAL A 88 2.13 0.69 -13.67
N GLY A 89 1.58 1.32 -14.70
CA GLY A 89 1.10 0.63 -15.90
C GLY A 89 0.39 1.57 -16.86
N ASP A 90 -0.05 1.02 -17.99
CA ASP A 90 -0.96 1.70 -18.91
C ASP A 90 -2.41 1.52 -18.42
N PRO A 91 -3.15 2.60 -18.13
CA PRO A 91 -4.55 2.50 -17.70
C PRO A 91 -5.45 1.80 -18.73
N ALA A 92 -5.12 1.87 -20.02
CA ALA A 92 -5.82 1.16 -21.08
C ALA A 92 -5.38 -0.31 -21.23
N HIS A 93 -4.34 -0.72 -20.50
CA HIS A 93 -3.75 -2.07 -20.52
C HIS A 93 -3.29 -2.52 -21.93
N LYS A 94 -2.80 -1.59 -22.76
CA LYS A 94 -2.35 -1.86 -24.14
C LYS A 94 -0.84 -1.84 -24.29
N ARG A 95 -0.11 -1.20 -23.37
CA ARG A 95 1.36 -1.13 -23.43
C ARG A 95 2.03 -2.10 -22.47
N ARG A 96 2.90 -2.95 -23.03
CA ARG A 96 3.81 -3.81 -22.27
C ARG A 96 5.01 -3.00 -21.80
N MET A 97 5.39 -3.12 -20.54
CA MET A 97 6.54 -2.39 -19.97
C MET A 97 7.82 -3.23 -20.01
N PHE A 98 8.39 -3.37 -21.21
CA PHE A 98 9.74 -3.91 -21.41
C PHE A 98 10.68 -2.77 -21.80
N ASP A 99 11.85 -2.71 -21.18
CA ASP A 99 12.90 -1.70 -21.45
C ASP A 99 12.39 -0.25 -21.37
N ILE A 100 11.46 0.01 -20.44
CA ILE A 100 10.92 1.35 -20.16
C ILE A 100 11.56 1.88 -18.88
N THR A 101 12.11 3.09 -18.96
CA THR A 101 12.51 3.90 -17.80
C THR A 101 11.47 4.99 -17.57
N ILE A 102 11.05 5.15 -16.32
CA ILE A 102 10.05 6.15 -15.92
C ILE A 102 10.72 7.06 -14.90
N GLY A 103 10.92 8.33 -15.27
CA GLY A 103 11.50 9.34 -14.36
C GLY A 103 13.02 9.52 -14.43
N GLY A 104 13.72 8.82 -15.35
CA GLY A 104 15.16 8.97 -15.58
C GLY A 104 15.99 7.79 -15.08
#